data_AF-A0A524FNY2-F1
#
_entry.id   AF-A0A524FNY2-F1
#
_cell.length_a   1.000
_cell.length_b   1.000
_cell.length_c   1.000
_cell.angle_alpha   90.00
_cell.angle_beta   90.00
_cell.angle_gamma   90.00
#
_symmetry.space_group_name_H-M   'P 1'
#
loop_
_entity.id
_entity.type
_entity.pdbx_description
1 polymer ?
#
loop_
_entity_poly.entity_id
_entity_poly.type
_entity_poly.pdbx_seq_one_letter_code
_entity_poly.pdbx_strand_id
1 'polypeptide(L)' 'MKNMICYNCGNLIETIPLHCGHSMTLNENTNRWECFMGPDCGFINLDEMLCSKCAQKCNM' A
#
# COMPACT_ATOMS: atom_id res chain seq x y z
N MET A 1 15.56 5.09 -4.10
CA MET A 1 14.28 4.41 -3.77
C MET A 1 13.94 4.73 -2.34
N LYS A 2 12.72 5.19 -2.05
CA LYS A 2 12.26 5.41 -0.68
C LYS A 2 11.90 4.03 -0.12
N ASN A 3 12.55 3.60 0.95
CA ASN A 3 12.27 2.32 1.59
C ASN A 3 10.89 2.40 2.27
N MET A 4 9.93 1.58 1.84
CA MET A 4 8.61 1.50 2.48
C MET A 4 8.67 0.51 3.65
N ILE A 5 8.24 0.94 4.82
CA ILE A 5 8.30 0.14 6.04
C ILE A 5 6.88 -0.20 6.48
N CYS A 6 6.64 -1.46 6.82
CA CYS A 6 5.38 -1.90 7.39
C CYS A 6 5.11 -1.19 8.71
N TYR A 7 4.00 -0.48 8.79
CA TYR A 7 3.59 0.25 9.99
C TYR A 7 3.50 -0.66 11.23
N ASN A 8 2.99 -1.88 11.06
CA ASN A 8 2.75 -2.80 12.19
C ASN A 8 4.01 -3.55 12.66
N CYS A 9 4.85 -4.02 11.75
CA CYS A 9 5.96 -4.93 12.12
C CYS A 9 7.36 -4.42 11.76
N GLY A 10 7.48 -3.23 11.18
CA GLY A 10 8.78 -2.63 10.82
C GLY A 10 9.53 -3.31 9.68
N ASN A 11 8.94 -4.34 9.05
CA ASN A 11 9.57 -5.01 7.91
C ASN A 11 9.60 -4.10 6.68
N LEU A 12 10.68 -4.18 5.91
CA LEU A 12 10.76 -3.56 4.60
C LEU A 12 9.72 -4.17 3.66
N ILE A 13 8.99 -3.31 2.96
CA ILE A 13 8.05 -3.66 1.91
C ILE A 13 8.77 -3.44 0.57
N GLU A 14 9.15 -4.53 -0.07
CA GLU A 14 9.84 -4.53 -1.36
C GLU A 14 8.87 -4.70 -2.56
N THR A 15 7.58 -4.80 -2.28
CA THR A 15 6.54 -5.08 -3.28
C THR A 15 5.60 -3.90 -3.47
N ILE A 16 5.21 -3.65 -4.71
CA ILE A 16 4.15 -2.68 -5.04
C ILE A 16 2.78 -3.29 -4.70
N PRO A 17 1.89 -2.57 -3.99
CA PRO A 17 0.56 -3.08 -3.68
C PRO A 17 -0.28 -3.25 -4.94
N LEU A 18 -1.17 -4.25 -4.91
CA LEU A 18 -2.12 -4.54 -5.99
C LEU A 18 -3.54 -4.19 -5.54
N HIS A 19 -4.32 -3.60 -6.44
CA HIS A 19 -5.76 -3.37 -6.27
C HIS A 19 -6.49 -3.71 -7.57
N CYS A 20 -7.62 -4.41 -7.48
CA CYS A 20 -8.36 -4.92 -8.65
C CYS A 20 -7.52 -5.80 -9.62
N GLY A 21 -6.46 -6.45 -9.12
CA GLY A 21 -5.55 -7.24 -9.96
C GLY A 21 -4.50 -6.43 -10.71
N HIS A 22 -4.44 -5.11 -10.51
CA HIS A 22 -3.46 -4.22 -11.12
C HIS A 22 -2.56 -3.56 -10.06
N SER A 23 -1.33 -3.22 -10.44
CA SER A 23 -0.45 -2.41 -9.59
C SER A 23 -1.06 -1.05 -9.31
N MET A 24 -0.98 -0.62 -8.06
CA MET A 24 -1.33 0.75 -7.67
C MET A 24 -0.23 1.72 -8.10
N THR A 25 -0.59 2.99 -8.25
CA THR A 25 0.32 4.09 -8.58
C THR A 25 0.60 4.92 -7.34
N LEU A 26 1.87 5.31 -7.13
CA LEU A 26 2.23 6.21 -6.05
C LEU A 26 1.86 7.64 -6.43
N ASN A 27 0.98 8.28 -5.65
CA ASN A 27 0.68 9.70 -5.73
C ASN A 27 1.44 10.44 -4.63
N GLU A 28 2.52 11.12 -5.02
CA GLU A 28 3.38 11.85 -4.08
C GLU A 28 2.71 13.11 -3.51
N ASN A 29 1.72 13.68 -4.21
CA ASN A 29 1.00 14.87 -3.72
C ASN A 29 0.07 14.52 -2.54
N THR A 30 -0.49 13.31 -2.54
CA THR A 30 -1.42 12.83 -1.50
C THR A 30 -0.76 11.87 -0.51
N ASN A 31 0.51 11.49 -0.75
CA ASN A 31 1.23 10.46 0.00
C ASN A 31 0.43 9.14 0.10
N ARG A 32 -0.14 8.71 -1.03
CA ARG A 32 -0.99 7.51 -1.15
C ARG A 32 -0.57 6.64 -2.32
N TRP A 33 -0.76 5.33 -2.16
CA TRP A 33 -0.95 4.44 -3.31
C TRP A 33 -2.40 4.54 -3.74
N GLU A 34 -2.63 4.79 -5.02
CA GLU A 34 -3.96 4.95 -5.61
C GLU A 34 -4.19 3.87 -6.67
N CYS A 35 -5.40 3.31 -6.72
CA CYS A 35 -5.77 2.38 -7.76
C CYS A 35 -5.64 3.08 -9.13
N PHE A 36 -5.23 2.34 -10.16
CA PHE A 36 -5.17 2.85 -11.53
C PHE A 36 -6.53 3.40 -12.02
N MET A 37 -7.65 2.87 -11.49
CA MET A 37 -9.00 3.37 -11.77
C MET A 37 -9.35 4.68 -11.05
N GLY A 38 -8.45 5.20 -10.22
CA GLY A 38 -8.65 6.39 -9.38
C GLY A 38 -8.80 6.08 -7.89
N PRO A 39 -8.60 7.08 -7.02
CA PRO A 39 -8.63 6.91 -5.56
C PRO A 39 -10.01 6.51 -5.01
N ASP A 40 -11.10 6.86 -5.71
CA ASP A 40 -12.46 6.44 -5.35
C ASP A 40 -12.66 4.91 -5.47
N CYS A 41 -11.86 4.25 -6.31
CA CYS A 41 -11.85 2.79 -6.41
C CYS A 41 -11.07 2.16 -5.24
N GLY A 42 -9.97 2.78 -4.82
CA GLY A 42 -9.20 2.31 -3.67
C GLY A 42 -7.89 3.08 -3.51
N PHE A 43 -7.50 3.29 -2.26
CA PHE A 43 -6.22 3.91 -1.90
C PHE A 43 -5.62 3.29 -0.64
N ILE A 44 -4.31 3.45 -0.45
CA ILE A 44 -3.57 3.08 0.76
C ILE A 44 -2.70 4.28 1.16
N ASN A 45 -2.86 4.78 2.38
CA ASN A 45 -1.95 5.80 2.92
C ASN A 45 -0.57 5.19 3.16
N LEU A 46 0.50 5.87 2.72
CA LEU A 46 1.86 5.34 2.92
C LEU A 46 2.21 5.17 4.40
N ASP A 47 1.68 6.05 5.26
CA ASP A 47 1.95 6.05 6.69
C ASP A 47 1.25 4.91 7.44
N GLU A 48 0.26 4.26 6.79
CA GLU A 48 -0.53 3.15 7.33
C GLU A 48 -0.26 1.84 6.56
N MET A 49 0.78 1.81 5.73
CA MET A 49 1.03 0.70 4.84
C MET A 49 1.41 -0.56 5.63
N LEU A 50 0.70 -1.66 5.36
CA LEU A 50 0.98 -2.97 5.95
C LEU A 50 1.66 -3.88 4.93
N CYS A 51 2.64 -4.67 5.38
CA CYS A 51 3.15 -5.77 4.58
C CYS A 51 2.08 -6.85 4.37
N SER A 52 2.25 -7.69 3.34
CA SER A 52 1.31 -8.78 3.02
C SER A 52 0.96 -9.66 4.22
N LYS A 53 1.93 -9.97 5.09
CA LYS A 53 1.71 -10.76 6.31
C LYS A 53 0.83 -10.05 7.34
N CYS A 54 1.00 -8.74 7.51
CA CYS A 54 0.21 -7.96 8.46
C CYS A 54 -1.20 -7.70 7.92
N ALA A 55 -1.32 -7.41 6.62
CA ALA A 55 -2.61 -7.21 5.97
C ALA A 55 -3.49 -8.47 6.02
N GLN A 56 -2.91 -9.67 5.84
CA GLN A 56 -3.65 -10.93 5.94
C GLN A 56 -4.20 -11.22 7.35
N LYS A 57 -3.53 -10.73 8.41
CA LYS A 57 -4.00 -10.90 9.79
C LYS A 57 -5.18 -10.02 10.17
N CYS A 58 -5.43 -8.93 9.43
CA CYS A 58 -6.59 -8.06 9.66
C CYS A 58 -7.90 -8.60 9.05
N ASN A 59 -7.83 -9.65 8.23
CA ASN A 59 -8.99 -10.29 7.59
C ASN A 59 -9.39 -11.62 8.25
N MET A 60 -9.08 -11.83 9.54
CA MET A 60 -9.55 -12.96 10.36
C MET A 60 -10.24 -12.46 11.62
#